data_AF-A0A800F6E5-F1
#
_entry.id   AF-A0A800F6E5-F1
#
_cell.length_a   1.000
_cell.length_b   1.000
_cell.length_c   1.000
_cell.angle_alpha   90.00
_cell.angle_beta   90.00
_cell.angle_gamma   90.00
#
_symmetry.space_group_name_H-M   'P 1'
#
loop_
_entity.id
_entity.type
_entity.pdbx_description
1 polymer ?
#
loop_
_entity_poly.entity_id
_entity_poly.type
_entity_poly.pdbx_seq_one_letter_code
_entity_poly.pdbx_strand_id
1 'polypeptide(L)'
;MTGPASTLGTSRADIVAGIQESGLSGRPVCVHSSLRSFGHIEGGAETLLGAFLDEGATLLVPSFSWQYAAPAPLGHRPDRNGTEYDYASRLLPEIGFSPRSTAVDRDMGALAAAVVRHPGRERGNHPICSFTALGPMATTLVASQGPHAVWAPLERLVALDGAVVSMGVDLTSLSLIHLGEQHAGRRPFIRWALDATGSILDVEAGSCSNGFARFEPALADEPTIQVGESRWLVLPARGALALLTATILDCPTITKCADPECERCRDAVAGGPLMSLGTVERVSSSPRHTLGKSAHESIRLLEGLGVEGDAHLGKTVKHRSRVRRDPSQPNLRQVHLIHGELHDELALKGMRVGPGEMGENVTTRGIDLLHLPAGTILRLGDEARVEVTGLRNPCAQLDSIQGGLMAATLDRADNGSLLRKAGIMSIVVRGGTVRTGDSIVADLPPGPHHPLDRV
;
A
#
# COMPACT_ATOMS: atom_id res chain seq x y z
N MET A 1 20.86 -55.80 -7.92
CA MET A 1 20.35 -55.80 -6.53
C MET A 1 20.29 -54.35 -6.08
N THR A 2 19.15 -53.73 -6.31
CA THR A 2 18.79 -52.42 -5.74
C THR A 2 18.56 -52.63 -4.24
N GLY A 3 19.39 -52.00 -3.40
CA GLY A 3 19.16 -52.03 -1.95
C GLY A 3 17.78 -51.45 -1.61
N PRO A 4 17.18 -51.87 -0.49
CA PRO A 4 15.90 -51.32 -0.06
C PRO A 4 16.04 -49.81 0.16
N ALA A 5 15.16 -49.02 -0.45
CA ALA A 5 15.02 -47.60 -0.13
C ALA A 5 14.76 -47.48 1.38
N SER A 6 15.59 -46.73 2.09
CA SER A 6 15.44 -46.56 3.54
C SER A 6 14.11 -45.90 3.85
N THR A 7 13.23 -46.63 4.52
CA THR A 7 12.00 -46.16 5.15
C THR A 7 12.29 -45.40 6.46
N LEU A 8 13.20 -44.42 6.44
CA LEU A 8 13.60 -43.66 7.64
C LEU A 8 13.04 -42.23 7.54
N GLY A 9 11.73 -42.11 7.69
CA GLY A 9 11.08 -40.80 7.82
C GLY A 9 11.49 -40.07 9.10
N THR A 10 11.17 -38.78 9.20
CA THR A 10 11.45 -37.98 10.40
C THR A 10 10.43 -38.29 11.50
N SER A 11 10.90 -38.73 12.67
CA SER A 11 10.06 -39.03 13.82
C SER A 11 9.73 -37.78 14.65
N ARG A 12 8.71 -37.86 15.51
CA ARG A 12 8.41 -36.80 16.49
C ARG A 12 9.59 -36.57 17.44
N ALA A 13 10.33 -37.62 17.81
CA ALA A 13 11.48 -37.51 18.69
C ALA A 13 12.62 -36.71 18.05
N ASP A 14 12.87 -36.90 16.74
CA ASP A 14 13.85 -36.11 15.99
C ASP A 14 13.45 -34.63 15.99
N ILE A 15 12.17 -34.33 15.77
CA ILE A 15 11.64 -32.96 15.79
C ILE A 15 11.85 -32.31 17.16
N VAL A 16 11.50 -32.99 18.24
CA VAL A 16 11.70 -32.50 19.62
C VAL A 16 13.17 -32.26 19.92
N ALA A 17 14.05 -33.19 19.56
CA ALA A 17 15.49 -33.03 19.72
C ALA A 17 16.01 -31.82 18.94
N GLY A 18 15.55 -31.62 17.69
CA GLY A 18 15.91 -30.45 16.87
C GLY A 18 15.45 -29.12 17.47
N ILE A 19 14.26 -29.07 18.08
CA ILE A 19 13.74 -27.89 18.79
C ILE A 19 14.64 -27.57 19.99
N GLN A 20 15.00 -28.58 20.78
CA GLN A 20 15.83 -28.44 21.98
C GLN A 20 17.26 -28.03 21.65
N GLU A 21 17.89 -28.71 20.68
CA GLU A 21 19.26 -28.41 20.21
C GLU A 21 19.37 -26.99 19.65
N SER A 22 18.32 -26.53 18.96
CA SER A 22 18.25 -25.18 18.40
C SER A 22 17.88 -24.09 19.42
N GLY A 23 17.61 -24.45 20.68
CA GLY A 23 17.19 -23.51 21.72
C GLY A 23 15.86 -22.81 21.43
N LEU A 24 14.93 -23.53 20.80
CA LEU A 24 13.62 -23.00 20.38
C LEU A 24 12.50 -23.25 21.41
N SER A 25 12.71 -24.13 22.40
CA SER A 25 11.74 -24.43 23.45
C SER A 25 11.37 -23.16 24.24
N GLY A 26 10.08 -22.94 24.49
CA GLY A 26 9.57 -21.78 25.23
C GLY A 26 9.64 -20.43 24.51
N ARG A 27 10.11 -20.37 23.26
CA ARG A 27 10.31 -19.11 22.51
C ARG A 27 9.25 -18.87 21.43
N PRO A 28 9.04 -17.61 21.00
CA PRO A 28 8.28 -17.35 19.78
C PRO A 28 9.16 -17.65 18.55
N VAL A 29 8.62 -18.41 17.61
CA VAL A 29 9.35 -18.91 16.42
C VAL A 29 8.54 -18.67 15.16
N CYS A 30 9.07 -17.89 14.22
CA CYS A 30 8.51 -17.78 12.88
C CYS A 30 9.00 -18.91 12.00
N VAL A 31 8.10 -19.72 11.45
CA VAL A 31 8.46 -20.91 10.67
C VAL A 31 8.07 -20.76 9.21
N HIS A 32 9.04 -21.00 8.33
CA HIS A 32 8.85 -21.27 6.91
C HIS A 32 9.21 -22.73 6.67
N SER A 33 8.31 -23.55 6.10
CA SER A 33 8.55 -24.99 6.04
C SER A 33 8.00 -25.67 4.79
N SER A 34 8.72 -26.69 4.32
CA SER A 34 8.26 -27.64 3.32
C SER A 34 8.22 -29.04 3.94
N LEU A 35 7.03 -29.58 4.20
CA LEU A 35 6.89 -30.92 4.79
C LEU A 35 7.54 -32.04 3.96
N ARG A 36 7.68 -31.84 2.65
CA ARG A 36 8.37 -32.79 1.77
C ARG A 36 9.84 -32.99 2.14
N SER A 37 10.46 -32.01 2.77
CA SER A 37 11.87 -32.10 3.18
C SER A 37 12.11 -33.04 4.36
N PHE A 38 11.06 -33.47 5.06
CA PHE A 38 11.16 -34.34 6.22
C PHE A 38 11.02 -35.83 5.89
N GLY A 39 10.90 -36.18 4.60
CA GLY A 39 10.50 -37.52 4.18
C GLY A 39 9.08 -37.83 4.66
N HIS A 40 8.88 -38.99 5.29
CA HIS A 40 7.61 -39.33 5.93
C HIS A 40 7.58 -38.84 7.39
N ILE A 41 6.54 -38.11 7.79
CA ILE A 41 6.22 -37.84 9.21
C ILE A 41 4.89 -38.51 9.51
N GLU A 42 4.85 -39.42 10.48
CA GLU A 42 3.60 -39.96 10.99
C GLU A 42 2.75 -38.81 11.58
N GLY A 43 1.49 -38.66 11.15
CA GLY A 43 0.62 -37.53 11.54
C GLY A 43 0.89 -36.21 10.80
N GLY A 44 1.92 -36.13 9.97
CA GLY A 44 2.19 -34.99 9.09
C GLY A 44 2.40 -33.67 9.84
N ALA A 45 1.72 -32.60 9.38
CA ALA A 45 1.91 -31.24 9.91
C ALA A 45 1.49 -31.12 11.39
N GLU A 46 0.51 -31.90 11.83
CA GLU A 46 0.01 -31.89 13.21
C GLU A 46 1.08 -32.39 14.18
N THR A 47 1.92 -33.34 13.76
CA THR A 47 3.04 -33.83 14.57
C THR A 47 4.12 -32.76 14.77
N LEU A 48 4.44 -32.03 13.70
CA LEU A 48 5.38 -30.89 13.77
C LEU A 48 4.80 -29.78 14.66
N LEU A 49 3.54 -29.40 14.43
CA LEU A 49 2.81 -28.42 15.23
C LEU A 49 2.80 -28.80 16.72
N GLY A 50 2.37 -30.02 17.04
CA GLY A 50 2.29 -30.52 18.41
C GLY A 50 3.64 -30.55 19.12
N ALA A 51 4.72 -30.94 18.42
CA ALA A 51 6.07 -30.95 19.01
C ALA A 51 6.52 -29.55 19.46
N PHE A 52 6.28 -28.51 18.65
CA PHE A 52 6.58 -27.13 19.05
C PHE A 52 5.75 -26.66 20.25
N LEU A 53 4.45 -26.97 20.27
CA LEU A 53 3.57 -26.57 21.37
C LEU A 53 3.91 -27.30 22.68
N ASP A 54 4.25 -28.59 22.62
CA ASP A 54 4.63 -29.38 23.78
C ASP A 54 5.97 -28.92 24.37
N GLU A 55 6.86 -28.38 23.54
CA GLU A 55 8.10 -27.70 23.96
C GLU A 55 7.85 -26.24 24.42
N GLY A 56 6.58 -25.82 24.55
CA GLY A 56 6.18 -24.51 25.05
C GLY A 56 6.43 -23.35 24.08
N ALA A 57 6.82 -23.63 22.83
CA ALA A 57 7.06 -22.59 21.84
C ALA A 57 5.74 -21.93 21.40
N THR A 58 5.85 -20.68 20.91
CA THR A 58 4.75 -20.03 20.19
C THR A 58 5.11 -19.99 18.70
N LEU A 59 4.38 -20.72 17.88
CA LEU A 59 4.58 -20.67 16.43
C LEU A 59 3.98 -19.40 15.86
N LEU A 60 4.69 -18.79 14.93
CA LEU A 60 4.25 -17.73 14.03
C LEU A 60 4.47 -18.23 12.60
N VAL A 61 3.48 -18.13 11.72
CA VAL A 61 3.60 -18.57 10.33
C VAL A 61 3.04 -17.52 9.40
N PRO A 62 3.65 -17.26 8.23
CA PRO A 62 2.99 -16.52 7.19
C PRO A 62 1.74 -17.30 6.75
N SER A 63 0.62 -16.60 6.64
CA SER A 63 -0.68 -17.17 6.28
C SER A 63 -1.30 -16.30 5.18
N PHE A 64 -0.58 -16.14 4.08
CA PHE A 64 -1.01 -15.24 3.00
C PHE A 64 -2.27 -15.77 2.33
N SER A 65 -3.11 -14.85 1.86
CA SER A 65 -4.43 -15.15 1.28
C SER A 65 -4.75 -14.16 0.15
N TRP A 66 -4.01 -14.27 -0.96
CA TRP A 66 -4.13 -13.39 -2.12
C TRP A 66 -5.47 -13.50 -2.85
N GLN A 67 -6.31 -14.46 -2.50
CA GLN A 67 -7.72 -14.51 -2.95
C GLN A 67 -8.54 -13.28 -2.57
N TYR A 68 -8.15 -12.55 -1.51
CA TYR A 68 -8.82 -11.31 -1.10
C TYR A 68 -8.26 -10.07 -1.81
N ALA A 69 -7.25 -10.21 -2.65
CA ALA A 69 -6.68 -9.09 -3.40
C ALA A 69 -7.71 -8.52 -4.39
N ALA A 70 -7.83 -7.20 -4.39
CA ALA A 70 -8.73 -6.42 -5.21
C ALA A 70 -7.93 -5.58 -6.23
N PRO A 71 -8.55 -5.16 -7.34
CA PRO A 71 -7.94 -4.19 -8.24
C PRO A 71 -7.76 -2.84 -7.53
N ALA A 72 -6.79 -2.06 -7.99
CA ALA A 72 -6.62 -0.70 -7.54
C ALA A 72 -7.85 0.15 -7.89
N PRO A 73 -8.44 0.89 -6.93
CA PRO A 73 -9.40 1.93 -7.24
C PRO A 73 -8.84 2.92 -8.26
N LEU A 74 -9.72 3.51 -9.07
CA LEU A 74 -9.33 4.60 -9.96
C LEU A 74 -8.68 5.73 -9.12
N GLY A 75 -7.55 6.26 -9.59
CA GLY A 75 -6.81 7.31 -8.88
C GLY A 75 -5.88 6.86 -7.76
N HIS A 76 -5.99 5.62 -7.29
CA HIS A 76 -5.10 5.07 -6.26
C HIS A 76 -4.00 4.25 -6.91
N ARG A 77 -3.09 4.93 -7.63
CA ARG A 77 -2.03 4.26 -8.40
C ARG A 77 -0.68 4.91 -8.10
N PRO A 78 -0.03 4.56 -6.96
CA PRO A 78 1.27 5.10 -6.62
C PRO A 78 2.30 4.83 -7.73
N ASP A 79 3.18 5.81 -7.95
CA ASP A 79 4.35 5.59 -8.78
C ASP A 79 5.29 4.61 -8.10
N ARG A 80 6.09 3.91 -8.90
CA ARG A 80 7.08 2.93 -8.42
C ARG A 80 6.47 1.87 -7.50
N ASN A 81 5.30 1.34 -7.87
CA ASN A 81 4.57 0.38 -7.05
C ASN A 81 4.73 -1.09 -7.48
N GLY A 82 5.63 -1.37 -8.43
CA GLY A 82 5.94 -2.72 -8.89
C GLY A 82 4.69 -3.50 -9.31
N THR A 83 3.75 -2.84 -9.97
CA THR A 83 2.52 -3.44 -10.47
C THR A 83 2.04 -2.67 -11.68
N GLU A 84 1.64 -3.39 -12.72
CA GLU A 84 0.77 -2.85 -13.74
C GLU A 84 -0.64 -2.74 -13.17
N TYR A 85 -1.34 -1.65 -13.50
CA TYR A 85 -2.70 -1.36 -13.01
C TYR A 85 -3.79 -1.81 -13.99
N ASP A 86 -3.43 -2.64 -14.96
CA ASP A 86 -4.37 -3.23 -15.92
C ASP A 86 -5.04 -4.45 -15.30
N TYR A 87 -6.16 -4.22 -14.61
CA TYR A 87 -7.00 -5.30 -14.10
C TYR A 87 -8.39 -5.23 -14.73
N ALA A 88 -8.54 -5.90 -15.87
CA ALA A 88 -9.83 -6.33 -16.38
C ALA A 88 -10.41 -7.45 -15.48
N SER A 89 -11.60 -7.20 -14.93
CA SER A 89 -12.57 -8.18 -14.42
C SER A 89 -12.02 -9.36 -13.59
N ARG A 90 -11.51 -9.11 -12.38
CA ARG A 90 -11.35 -10.19 -11.38
C ARG A 90 -12.66 -10.36 -10.61
N LEU A 91 -13.20 -11.59 -10.58
CA LEU A 91 -14.31 -11.92 -9.68
C LEU A 91 -13.81 -11.83 -8.25
N LEU A 92 -14.38 -10.91 -7.48
CA LEU A 92 -14.07 -10.73 -6.07
C LEU A 92 -15.03 -11.56 -5.21
N PRO A 93 -14.58 -12.11 -4.07
CA PRO A 93 -15.47 -12.78 -3.13
C PRO A 93 -16.48 -11.78 -2.53
N GLU A 94 -17.68 -12.25 -2.20
CA GLU A 94 -18.72 -11.42 -1.56
C GLU A 94 -18.31 -10.97 -0.15
N ILE A 95 -17.55 -11.80 0.55
CA ILE A 95 -17.04 -11.53 1.91
C ILE A 95 -15.53 -11.42 1.84
N GLY A 96 -14.99 -10.28 2.28
CA GLY A 96 -13.55 -10.08 2.35
C GLY A 96 -12.91 -10.71 3.59
N PHE A 97 -11.66 -10.32 3.85
CA PHE A 97 -10.88 -10.95 4.89
C PHE A 97 -11.37 -10.55 6.29
N SER A 98 -11.43 -11.53 7.19
CA SER A 98 -11.42 -11.26 8.63
C SER A 98 -10.36 -12.14 9.29
N PRO A 99 -9.84 -11.76 10.46
CA PRO A 99 -8.96 -12.62 11.24
C PRO A 99 -9.54 -14.01 11.46
N ARG A 100 -10.87 -14.19 11.53
CA ARG A 100 -11.51 -15.51 11.68
C ARG A 100 -11.44 -16.42 10.45
N SER A 101 -11.06 -15.89 9.28
CA SER A 101 -10.91 -16.68 8.05
C SER A 101 -9.87 -17.79 8.22
N THR A 102 -10.16 -18.94 7.63
CA THR A 102 -9.24 -20.08 7.50
C THR A 102 -8.56 -20.14 6.13
N ALA A 103 -8.80 -19.14 5.27
CA ALA A 103 -8.19 -19.07 3.96
C ALA A 103 -6.67 -18.87 4.07
N VAL A 104 -5.93 -19.65 3.30
CA VAL A 104 -4.47 -19.60 3.21
C VAL A 104 -4.05 -20.17 1.86
N ASP A 105 -3.12 -19.51 1.19
CA ASP A 105 -2.62 -19.93 -0.11
C ASP A 105 -1.76 -21.19 0.03
N ARG A 106 -1.81 -22.06 -0.97
CA ARG A 106 -1.13 -23.37 -0.94
C ARG A 106 0.38 -23.25 -0.76
N ASP A 107 0.97 -22.18 -1.29
CA ASP A 107 2.41 -21.93 -1.23
C ASP A 107 2.92 -21.64 0.19
N MET A 108 2.03 -21.32 1.15
CA MET A 108 2.39 -21.19 2.57
C MET A 108 2.68 -22.55 3.25
N GLY A 109 2.30 -23.66 2.61
CA GLY A 109 2.61 -25.00 3.08
C GLY A 109 1.65 -25.57 4.13
N ALA A 110 1.81 -26.86 4.42
CA ALA A 110 0.87 -27.61 5.24
C ALA A 110 0.92 -27.23 6.74
N LEU A 111 2.06 -26.82 7.27
CA LEU A 111 2.17 -26.33 8.65
C LEU A 111 1.37 -25.04 8.84
N ALA A 112 1.52 -24.07 7.92
CA ALA A 112 0.75 -22.84 7.98
C ALA A 112 -0.76 -23.12 7.93
N ALA A 113 -1.17 -24.05 7.07
CA ALA A 113 -2.56 -24.49 6.97
C ALA A 113 -3.08 -25.18 8.24
N ALA A 114 -2.24 -25.97 8.93
CA ALA A 114 -2.59 -26.59 10.21
C ALA A 114 -2.79 -25.52 11.31
N VAL A 115 -1.84 -24.59 11.44
CA VAL A 115 -1.91 -23.48 12.40
C VAL A 115 -3.16 -22.61 12.18
N VAL A 116 -3.48 -22.26 10.92
CA VAL A 116 -4.65 -21.45 10.57
C VAL A 116 -5.98 -22.14 10.93
N ARG A 117 -6.05 -23.47 10.84
CA ARG A 117 -7.24 -24.25 11.19
C ARG A 117 -7.38 -24.54 12.69
N HIS A 118 -6.31 -24.40 13.45
CA HIS A 118 -6.32 -24.72 14.87
C HIS A 118 -7.29 -23.80 15.64
N PRO A 119 -8.15 -24.29 16.54
CA PRO A 119 -9.16 -23.45 17.21
C PRO A 119 -8.56 -22.39 18.16
N GLY A 120 -7.40 -22.65 18.74
CA GLY A 120 -6.71 -21.74 19.67
C GLY A 120 -5.76 -20.73 19.01
N ARG A 121 -5.78 -20.61 17.69
CA ARG A 121 -4.88 -19.71 16.94
C ARG A 121 -5.33 -18.26 17.01
N GLU A 122 -4.38 -17.35 16.85
CA GLU A 122 -4.61 -15.91 16.68
C GLU A 122 -4.06 -15.47 15.32
N ARG A 123 -4.75 -14.60 14.58
CA ARG A 123 -4.27 -14.11 13.27
C ARG A 123 -4.36 -12.61 13.19
N GLY A 124 -3.33 -12.02 12.60
CA GLY A 124 -3.29 -10.58 12.40
C GLY A 124 -4.30 -10.10 11.37
N ASN A 125 -4.69 -8.82 11.47
CA ASN A 125 -5.73 -8.23 10.65
C ASN A 125 -5.19 -7.68 9.32
N HIS A 126 -4.51 -8.52 8.53
CA HIS A 126 -3.99 -8.15 7.22
C HIS A 126 -4.60 -9.02 6.11
N PRO A 127 -5.35 -8.43 5.15
CA PRO A 127 -6.12 -9.20 4.18
C PRO A 127 -5.36 -10.19 3.28
N ILE A 128 -4.18 -9.80 2.81
CA ILE A 128 -3.40 -10.60 1.85
C ILE A 128 -2.10 -11.19 2.42
N CYS A 129 -1.45 -10.50 3.37
CA CYS A 129 -0.17 -10.88 3.96
C CYS A 129 -0.24 -11.11 5.48
N SER A 130 -1.34 -11.69 5.99
CA SER A 130 -1.46 -11.96 7.43
C SER A 130 -0.47 -13.01 7.93
N PHE A 131 -0.07 -12.88 9.19
CA PHE A 131 0.55 -13.94 9.96
C PHE A 131 -0.45 -14.53 10.95
N THR A 132 -0.31 -15.83 11.22
CA THR A 132 -1.07 -16.54 12.24
C THR A 132 -0.11 -17.07 13.29
N ALA A 133 -0.48 -16.95 14.55
CA ALA A 133 0.29 -17.46 15.68
C ALA A 133 -0.52 -18.47 16.51
N LEU A 134 0.19 -19.39 17.15
CA LEU A 134 -0.39 -20.37 18.07
C LEU A 134 0.59 -20.66 19.21
N GLY A 135 0.10 -20.58 20.45
CA GLY A 135 0.90 -20.78 21.67
C GLY A 135 0.78 -19.61 22.65
N PRO A 136 1.56 -19.63 23.76
CA PRO A 136 1.42 -18.69 24.87
C PRO A 136 1.50 -17.20 24.50
N MET A 137 2.22 -16.85 23.43
CA MET A 137 2.46 -15.47 23.01
C MET A 137 1.66 -15.07 21.75
N ALA A 138 0.71 -15.90 21.31
CA ALA A 138 0.06 -15.76 20.00
C ALA A 138 -0.62 -14.40 19.83
N THR A 139 -1.46 -13.99 20.79
CA THR A 139 -2.13 -12.69 20.77
C THR A 139 -1.13 -11.55 20.69
N THR A 140 -0.08 -11.59 21.51
CA THR A 140 0.95 -10.54 21.55
C THR A 140 1.66 -10.39 20.20
N LEU A 141 2.00 -11.49 19.53
CA LEU A 141 2.71 -11.49 18.26
C LEU A 141 1.92 -10.80 17.14
N VAL A 142 0.60 -11.05 17.04
CA VAL A 142 -0.20 -10.59 15.90
C VAL A 142 -1.03 -9.34 16.18
N ALA A 143 -1.14 -8.90 17.44
CA ALA A 143 -2.02 -7.82 17.87
C ALA A 143 -1.87 -6.52 17.07
N SER A 144 -0.65 -6.18 16.67
CA SER A 144 -0.35 -4.92 15.96
C SER A 144 -0.39 -5.06 14.43
N GLN A 145 -0.69 -6.24 13.89
CA GLN A 145 -0.75 -6.41 12.44
C GLN A 145 -2.05 -5.81 11.88
N GLY A 146 -1.88 -4.90 10.93
CA GLY A 146 -2.97 -4.26 10.19
C GLY A 146 -2.55 -3.94 8.75
N PRO A 147 -3.44 -3.31 7.96
CA PRO A 147 -3.23 -2.96 6.56
C PRO A 147 -1.91 -2.26 6.24
N HIS A 148 -1.45 -1.35 7.12
CA HIS A 148 -0.22 -0.56 6.94
C HIS A 148 0.85 -0.91 8.00
N ALA A 149 0.80 -2.13 8.50
CA ALA A 149 1.73 -2.66 9.47
C ALA A 149 2.00 -4.14 9.14
N VAL A 150 2.27 -4.43 7.86
CA VAL A 150 2.31 -5.80 7.32
C VAL A 150 3.32 -6.69 8.03
N TRP A 151 4.47 -6.15 8.42
CA TRP A 151 5.55 -6.88 9.10
C TRP A 151 5.58 -6.70 10.62
N ALA A 152 4.55 -6.09 11.22
CA ALA A 152 4.47 -5.92 12.68
C ALA A 152 4.62 -7.22 13.49
N PRO A 153 4.16 -8.40 13.02
CA PRO A 153 4.44 -9.66 13.72
C PRO A 153 5.93 -10.02 13.78
N LEU A 154 6.69 -9.71 12.73
CA LEU A 154 8.14 -9.95 12.70
C LEU A 154 8.88 -8.94 13.58
N GLU A 155 8.44 -7.69 13.62
CA GLU A 155 8.94 -6.70 14.59
C GLU A 155 8.73 -7.17 16.03
N ARG A 156 7.53 -7.68 16.31
CA ARG A 156 7.20 -8.19 17.64
C ARG A 156 8.02 -9.44 17.98
N LEU A 157 8.24 -10.33 17.02
CA LEU A 157 9.12 -11.49 17.16
C LEU A 157 10.54 -11.06 17.56
N VAL A 158 11.10 -10.06 16.88
CA VAL A 158 12.43 -9.50 17.19
C VAL A 158 12.45 -8.88 18.59
N ALA A 159 11.42 -8.12 18.95
CA ALA A 159 11.31 -7.49 20.27
C ALA A 159 11.26 -8.51 21.42
N LEU A 160 10.65 -9.68 21.18
CA LEU A 160 10.53 -10.78 22.14
C LEU A 160 11.72 -11.75 22.12
N ASP A 161 12.80 -11.38 21.43
CA ASP A 161 13.98 -12.24 21.26
C ASP A 161 13.60 -13.63 20.69
N GLY A 162 12.74 -13.63 19.68
CA GLY A 162 12.34 -14.84 18.96
C GLY A 162 13.34 -15.30 17.91
N ALA A 163 12.98 -16.36 17.20
CA ALA A 163 13.76 -16.93 16.11
C ALA A 163 12.95 -17.06 14.82
N VAL A 164 13.62 -17.06 13.67
CA VAL A 164 13.04 -17.46 12.38
C VAL A 164 13.71 -18.76 11.95
N VAL A 165 12.92 -19.73 11.49
CA VAL A 165 13.42 -21.04 11.07
C VAL A 165 12.93 -21.36 9.67
N SER A 166 13.87 -21.66 8.77
CA SER A 166 13.59 -22.20 7.45
C SER A 166 13.82 -23.72 7.46
N MET A 167 12.75 -24.50 7.36
CA MET A 167 12.75 -25.96 7.40
C MET A 167 12.58 -26.53 6.00
N GLY A 168 13.70 -26.85 5.35
CA GLY A 168 13.72 -27.40 4.00
C GLY A 168 13.13 -26.48 2.92
N VAL A 169 13.25 -25.17 3.12
CA VAL A 169 12.94 -24.12 2.15
C VAL A 169 14.15 -23.21 2.00
N ASP A 170 14.31 -22.61 0.82
CA ASP A 170 15.36 -21.63 0.58
C ASP A 170 14.97 -20.22 1.08
N LEU A 171 15.88 -19.26 0.91
CA LEU A 171 15.70 -17.88 1.37
C LEU A 171 14.60 -17.12 0.61
N THR A 172 14.08 -17.61 -0.53
CA THR A 172 12.97 -16.96 -1.24
C THR A 172 11.67 -16.97 -0.45
N SER A 173 11.58 -17.82 0.57
CA SER A 173 10.47 -17.88 1.52
C SER A 173 10.69 -17.05 2.79
N LEU A 174 11.90 -16.54 3.04
CA LEU A 174 12.27 -15.89 4.29
C LEU A 174 11.68 -14.48 4.40
N SER A 175 10.51 -14.37 5.04
CA SER A 175 9.79 -13.09 5.14
C SER A 175 10.52 -12.02 5.97
N LEU A 176 11.48 -12.42 6.82
CA LEU A 176 12.31 -11.48 7.60
C LEU A 176 13.11 -10.52 6.71
N ILE A 177 13.45 -10.93 5.48
CA ILE A 177 14.15 -10.07 4.53
C ILE A 177 13.29 -8.85 4.14
N HIS A 178 11.97 -9.00 4.02
CA HIS A 178 11.09 -7.85 3.78
C HIS A 178 11.07 -6.84 4.94
N LEU A 179 11.22 -7.31 6.18
CA LEU A 179 11.40 -6.41 7.31
C LEU A 179 12.77 -5.72 7.25
N GLY A 180 13.82 -6.43 6.85
CA GLY A 180 15.14 -5.84 6.58
C GLY A 180 15.12 -4.77 5.49
N GLU A 181 14.31 -4.96 4.43
CA GLU A 181 14.07 -3.93 3.41
C GLU A 181 13.46 -2.66 4.01
N GLN A 182 12.46 -2.78 4.90
CA GLN A 182 11.88 -1.63 5.61
C GLN A 182 12.89 -0.93 6.51
N HIS A 183 13.67 -1.68 7.28
CA HIS A 183 14.71 -1.14 8.17
C HIS A 183 15.83 -0.45 7.38
N ALA A 184 16.08 -0.88 6.14
CA ALA A 184 16.98 -0.21 5.21
C ALA A 184 16.36 1.02 4.51
N GLY A 185 15.16 1.46 4.91
CA GLY A 185 14.51 2.68 4.43
C GLY A 185 13.60 2.49 3.22
N ARG A 186 13.30 1.26 2.79
CA ARG A 186 12.37 1.01 1.68
C ARG A 186 10.94 0.99 2.18
N ARG A 187 10.03 1.52 1.37
CA ARG A 187 8.60 1.41 1.63
C ARG A 187 8.05 0.09 1.09
N PRO A 188 7.18 -0.62 1.83
CA PRO A 188 6.41 -1.72 1.26
C PRO A 188 5.60 -1.26 0.06
N PHE A 189 5.32 -2.19 -0.85
CA PHE A 189 4.41 -1.92 -1.96
C PHE A 189 2.98 -1.77 -1.48
N ILE A 190 2.17 -1.02 -2.22
CA ILE A 190 0.74 -0.89 -1.96
C ILE A 190 -0.03 -1.83 -2.87
N ARG A 191 -0.95 -2.59 -2.28
CA ARG A 191 -1.94 -3.44 -2.96
C ARG A 191 -3.31 -3.10 -2.42
N TRP A 192 -4.35 -3.70 -2.99
CA TRP A 192 -5.71 -3.52 -2.56
C TRP A 192 -6.33 -4.84 -2.19
N ALA A 193 -7.22 -4.82 -1.21
CA ALA A 193 -7.88 -6.02 -0.75
C ALA A 193 -9.25 -5.72 -0.14
N LEU A 194 -10.07 -6.75 -0.02
CA LEU A 194 -11.38 -6.66 0.64
C LEU A 194 -11.24 -6.88 2.15
N ASP A 195 -11.81 -5.96 2.96
CA ASP A 195 -12.01 -6.19 4.39
C ASP A 195 -13.25 -7.05 4.69
N ALA A 196 -13.51 -7.29 5.97
CA ALA A 196 -14.63 -8.09 6.45
C ALA A 196 -16.01 -7.53 6.04
N THR A 197 -16.09 -6.27 5.63
CA THR A 197 -17.32 -5.62 5.14
C THR A 197 -17.51 -5.76 3.63
N GLY A 198 -16.49 -6.24 2.91
CA GLY A 198 -16.46 -6.24 1.45
C GLY A 198 -16.00 -4.91 0.85
N SER A 199 -15.49 -3.98 1.66
CA SER A 199 -14.94 -2.72 1.18
C SER A 199 -13.49 -2.92 0.73
N ILE A 200 -13.10 -2.23 -0.35
CA ILE A 200 -11.71 -2.20 -0.80
C ILE A 200 -10.93 -1.20 0.05
N LEU A 201 -9.80 -1.64 0.58
CA LEU A 201 -8.78 -0.79 1.20
C LEU A 201 -7.43 -1.04 0.57
N ASP A 202 -6.53 -0.07 0.70
CA ASP A 202 -5.12 -0.28 0.41
C ASP A 202 -4.41 -0.96 1.58
N VAL A 203 -3.42 -1.78 1.24
CA VAL A 203 -2.65 -2.62 2.16
C VAL A 203 -1.20 -2.65 1.72
N GLU A 204 -0.29 -2.76 2.67
CA GLU A 204 1.13 -2.96 2.41
C GLU A 204 1.43 -4.40 2.00
N ALA A 205 2.44 -4.59 1.16
CA ALA A 205 2.87 -5.89 0.68
C ALA A 205 4.38 -5.92 0.42
N GLY A 206 4.94 -7.13 0.47
CA GLY A 206 6.36 -7.35 0.19
C GLY A 206 6.77 -7.10 -1.24
N SER A 207 8.07 -6.91 -1.44
CA SER A 207 8.73 -6.88 -2.74
C SER A 207 8.81 -8.26 -3.39
N CYS A 208 9.46 -8.36 -4.54
CA CYS A 208 9.78 -9.65 -5.15
C CYS A 208 10.78 -10.41 -4.26
N SER A 209 10.46 -11.64 -3.87
CA SER A 209 11.34 -12.48 -3.03
C SER A 209 12.26 -13.41 -3.83
N ASN A 210 12.12 -13.49 -5.16
CA ASN A 210 12.93 -14.38 -6.00
C ASN A 210 14.43 -14.06 -5.99
N GLY A 211 14.82 -12.86 -5.55
CA GLY A 211 16.22 -12.46 -5.38
C GLY A 211 16.84 -12.85 -4.05
N PHE A 212 16.05 -13.34 -3.08
CA PHE A 212 16.51 -13.50 -1.70
C PHE A 212 17.56 -14.59 -1.49
N ALA A 213 17.69 -15.55 -2.41
CA ALA A 213 18.79 -16.52 -2.39
C ALA A 213 20.18 -15.84 -2.41
N ARG A 214 20.29 -14.59 -2.86
CA ARG A 214 21.55 -13.83 -2.86
C ARG A 214 22.07 -13.49 -1.46
N PHE A 215 21.27 -13.67 -0.41
CA PHE A 215 21.72 -13.52 0.97
C PHE A 215 22.44 -14.75 1.53
N GLU A 216 22.49 -15.87 0.80
CA GLU A 216 23.19 -17.09 1.24
C GLU A 216 24.63 -16.83 1.72
N PRO A 217 25.47 -16.03 1.03
CA PRO A 217 26.81 -15.73 1.51
C PRO A 217 26.83 -14.95 2.83
N ALA A 218 25.85 -14.06 3.07
CA ALA A 218 25.77 -13.29 4.30
C ALA A 218 25.37 -14.17 5.49
N LEU A 219 24.55 -15.21 5.25
CA LEU A 219 24.06 -16.13 6.28
C LEU A 219 24.87 -17.43 6.34
N ALA A 220 26.06 -17.50 5.72
CA ALA A 220 26.83 -18.74 5.61
C ALA A 220 27.30 -19.28 6.97
N ASP A 221 27.54 -18.39 7.93
CA ASP A 221 27.98 -18.74 9.29
C ASP A 221 26.81 -18.98 10.27
N GLU A 222 25.57 -18.78 9.82
CA GLU A 222 24.38 -19.00 10.66
C GLU A 222 24.13 -20.50 10.85
N PRO A 223 23.64 -20.92 12.04
CA PRO A 223 23.57 -22.31 12.39
C PRO A 223 22.55 -23.06 11.53
N THR A 224 22.99 -24.20 10.99
CA THR A 224 22.12 -25.16 10.33
C THR A 224 22.20 -26.51 11.02
N ILE A 225 21.05 -27.12 11.29
CA ILE A 225 20.95 -28.45 11.88
C ILE A 225 20.19 -29.40 10.95
N GLN A 226 20.36 -30.70 11.19
CA GLN A 226 19.66 -31.75 10.48
C GLN A 226 18.64 -32.41 11.42
N VAL A 227 17.35 -32.32 11.09
CA VAL A 227 16.25 -32.87 11.89
C VAL A 227 15.57 -33.97 11.07
N GLY A 228 15.92 -35.23 11.37
CA GLY A 228 15.60 -36.37 10.51
C GLY A 228 16.14 -36.13 9.10
N GLU A 229 15.25 -36.05 8.11
CA GLU A 229 15.63 -35.74 6.72
C GLU A 229 15.64 -34.23 6.39
N SER A 230 15.08 -33.38 7.25
CA SER A 230 14.94 -31.95 6.96
C SER A 230 16.12 -31.13 7.49
N ARG A 231 16.73 -30.32 6.61
CA ARG A 231 17.72 -29.31 7.00
C ARG A 231 17.03 -28.05 7.48
N TRP A 232 17.40 -27.57 8.67
CA TRP A 232 16.87 -26.35 9.26
C TRP A 232 17.95 -25.28 9.30
N LEU A 233 17.64 -24.08 8.82
CA LEU A 233 18.40 -22.86 9.08
C LEU A 233 17.71 -22.12 10.23
N VAL A 234 18.43 -21.90 11.33
CA VAL A 234 17.89 -21.29 12.56
C VAL A 234 18.50 -19.92 12.76
N LEU A 235 17.67 -18.88 12.76
CA LEU A 235 18.11 -17.49 12.80
C LEU A 235 17.57 -16.80 14.05
N PRO A 236 18.42 -16.37 15.01
CA PRO A 236 18.00 -15.42 16.04
C PRO A 236 17.48 -14.14 15.36
N ALA A 237 16.20 -13.82 15.56
CA ALA A 237 15.52 -12.85 14.70
C ALA A 237 16.17 -11.45 14.74
N ARG A 238 16.64 -11.03 15.92
CA ARG A 238 17.33 -9.74 16.11
C ARG A 238 18.65 -9.65 15.36
N GLY A 239 19.50 -10.67 15.48
CA GLY A 239 20.80 -10.72 14.83
C GLY A 239 20.65 -10.79 13.31
N ALA A 240 19.78 -11.69 12.84
CA ALA A 240 19.51 -11.85 11.42
C ALA A 240 18.91 -10.57 10.80
N LEU A 241 17.96 -9.90 11.46
CA LEU A 241 17.42 -8.64 10.95
C LEU A 241 18.51 -7.57 10.81
N ALA A 242 19.38 -7.42 11.80
CA ALA A 242 20.48 -6.46 11.77
C ALA A 242 21.44 -6.74 10.60
N LEU A 243 21.82 -8.02 10.43
CA LEU A 243 22.68 -8.48 9.33
C LEU A 243 22.03 -8.22 7.97
N LEU A 244 20.80 -8.70 7.76
CA LEU A 244 20.06 -8.51 6.50
C LEU A 244 19.93 -7.03 6.14
N THR A 245 19.61 -6.19 7.13
CA THR A 245 19.51 -4.73 6.96
C THR A 245 20.85 -4.13 6.53
N ALA A 246 21.94 -4.48 7.23
CA ALA A 246 23.28 -4.01 6.91
C ALA A 246 23.71 -4.44 5.50
N THR A 247 23.43 -5.68 5.10
CA THR A 247 23.70 -6.18 3.74
C THR A 247 22.92 -5.41 2.67
N ILE A 248 21.67 -5.05 2.94
CA ILE A 248 20.86 -4.23 2.00
C ILE A 248 21.42 -2.80 1.89
N LEU A 249 21.87 -2.22 3.00
CA LEU A 249 22.47 -0.88 3.00
C LEU A 249 23.80 -0.84 2.25
N ASP A 250 24.63 -1.88 2.39
CA ASP A 250 25.91 -2.00 1.69
C ASP A 250 25.73 -2.30 0.19
N CYS A 251 24.78 -3.18 -0.15
CA CYS A 251 24.47 -3.54 -1.53
C CYS A 251 22.96 -3.45 -1.79
N PRO A 252 22.43 -2.26 -2.15
CA PRO A 252 21.00 -2.09 -2.39
C PRO A 252 20.44 -3.03 -3.47
N THR A 253 21.25 -3.50 -4.42
CA THR A 253 20.79 -4.43 -5.46
C THR A 253 20.75 -5.89 -5.03
N ILE A 254 21.14 -6.22 -3.78
CA ILE A 254 21.19 -7.61 -3.29
C ILE A 254 19.84 -8.34 -3.37
N THR A 255 18.72 -7.62 -3.23
CA THR A 255 17.37 -8.21 -3.30
C THR A 255 16.85 -8.42 -4.73
N LYS A 256 17.58 -7.99 -5.77
CA LYS A 256 17.13 -8.13 -7.17
C LYS A 256 17.08 -9.60 -7.58
N CYS A 257 15.98 -10.01 -8.20
CA CYS A 257 15.90 -11.31 -8.86
C CYS A 257 16.73 -11.36 -10.17
N ALA A 258 16.76 -12.53 -10.80
CA ALA A 258 17.47 -12.72 -12.06
C ALA A 258 16.79 -12.05 -13.27
N ASP A 259 15.49 -11.72 -13.17
CA ASP A 259 14.75 -11.02 -14.24
C ASP A 259 15.14 -9.53 -14.29
N PRO A 260 15.76 -9.06 -15.39
CA PRO A 260 16.17 -7.66 -15.54
C PRO A 260 14.99 -6.70 -15.68
N GLU A 261 13.83 -7.17 -16.12
CA GLU A 261 12.63 -6.36 -16.34
C GLU A 261 11.67 -6.37 -15.14
N CYS A 262 12.08 -6.99 -14.03
CA CYS A 262 11.23 -7.10 -12.85
C CYS A 262 10.97 -5.73 -12.19
N GLU A 263 9.80 -5.16 -12.46
CA GLU A 263 9.36 -3.86 -11.94
C GLU A 263 9.38 -3.80 -10.42
N ARG A 264 8.95 -4.88 -9.75
CA ARG A 264 9.00 -4.98 -8.28
C ARG A 264 10.41 -4.85 -7.74
N CYS A 265 11.40 -5.44 -8.40
CA CYS A 265 12.80 -5.31 -7.98
C CYS A 265 13.33 -3.89 -8.23
N ARG A 266 13.09 -3.35 -9.43
CA ARG A 266 13.51 -2.00 -9.80
C ARG A 266 12.99 -0.96 -8.81
N ASP A 267 11.69 -1.00 -8.54
CA ASP A 267 11.01 -0.01 -7.71
C ASP A 267 11.36 -0.16 -6.22
N ALA A 268 11.50 -1.40 -5.72
CA ALA A 268 11.94 -1.65 -4.34
C ALA A 268 13.36 -1.14 -4.08
N VAL A 269 14.30 -1.42 -5.00
CA VAL A 269 15.70 -0.93 -4.91
C VAL A 269 15.77 0.60 -4.94
N ALA A 270 14.89 1.24 -5.70
CA ALA A 270 14.80 2.69 -5.73
C ALA A 270 14.20 3.28 -4.43
N GLY A 271 13.68 2.46 -3.51
CA GLY A 271 13.08 2.88 -2.24
C GLY A 271 11.58 2.55 -2.04
N GLY A 272 10.93 1.85 -2.97
CA GLY A 272 9.50 1.50 -2.90
C GLY A 272 8.56 2.53 -3.54
N PRO A 273 7.24 2.44 -3.28
CA PRO A 273 6.25 3.32 -3.89
C PRO A 273 6.34 4.77 -3.42
N LEU A 274 6.06 5.67 -4.35
CA LEU A 274 5.84 7.08 -4.08
C LEU A 274 4.33 7.32 -4.15
N MET A 275 3.75 7.79 -3.05
CA MET A 275 2.37 8.34 -3.07
C MET A 275 2.30 9.38 -4.18
N SER A 276 1.28 9.32 -5.03
CA SER A 276 1.20 10.05 -6.31
C SER A 276 1.70 11.48 -6.15
N LEU A 277 2.91 11.74 -6.67
CA LEU A 277 3.47 13.07 -6.76
C LEU A 277 2.86 13.70 -7.99
N GLY A 278 1.88 14.57 -7.78
CA GLY A 278 1.44 15.43 -8.86
C GLY A 278 2.50 16.49 -9.17
N THR A 279 2.34 17.18 -10.29
CA THR A 279 3.10 18.39 -10.59
C THR A 279 2.14 19.50 -11.00
N VAL A 280 2.53 20.75 -10.73
CA VAL A 280 1.81 21.92 -11.19
C VAL A 280 2.20 22.17 -12.65
N GLU A 281 1.33 21.84 -13.59
CA GLU A 281 1.54 22.12 -15.02
C GLU A 281 1.45 23.61 -15.33
N ARG A 282 0.53 24.31 -14.67
CA ARG A 282 0.35 25.76 -14.87
C ARG A 282 -0.33 26.39 -13.67
N VAL A 283 -0.01 27.67 -13.43
CA VAL A 283 -0.77 28.53 -12.52
C VAL A 283 -1.36 29.73 -13.27
N SER A 284 -2.58 30.10 -12.87
CA SER A 284 -3.37 31.13 -13.54
C SER A 284 -4.19 31.97 -12.56
N SER A 285 -4.38 33.25 -12.87
CA SER A 285 -5.24 34.16 -12.09
C SER A 285 -5.96 35.17 -13.00
N SER A 286 -7.04 35.77 -12.51
CA SER A 286 -7.68 36.90 -13.20
C SER A 286 -8.35 37.83 -12.21
N PRO A 287 -8.13 39.16 -12.29
CA PRO A 287 -8.84 40.13 -11.44
C PRO A 287 -10.30 40.32 -11.87
N ARG A 288 -10.73 39.72 -12.98
CA ARG A 288 -12.09 39.84 -13.52
C ARG A 288 -12.87 38.55 -13.28
N HIS A 289 -14.18 38.67 -13.06
CA HIS A 289 -15.10 37.51 -13.02
C HIS A 289 -15.40 36.97 -14.43
N THR A 290 -14.34 36.56 -15.13
CA THR A 290 -14.36 35.85 -16.41
C THR A 290 -14.12 34.36 -16.17
N LEU A 291 -14.50 33.51 -17.13
CA LEU A 291 -14.24 32.08 -17.01
C LEU A 291 -12.75 31.78 -17.19
N GLY A 292 -12.15 32.26 -18.28
CA GLY A 292 -10.71 32.12 -18.50
C GLY A 292 -9.86 32.98 -17.57
N LYS A 293 -8.72 32.44 -17.16
CA LYS A 293 -7.67 33.09 -16.37
C LYS A 293 -6.37 33.17 -17.16
N SER A 294 -5.57 34.21 -16.88
CA SER A 294 -4.28 34.41 -17.54
C SER A 294 -3.21 33.55 -16.86
N ALA A 295 -2.34 32.95 -17.66
CA ALA A 295 -1.21 32.18 -17.19
C ALA A 295 -0.13 33.06 -16.55
N HIS A 296 0.51 32.54 -15.50
CA HIS A 296 1.64 33.18 -14.82
C HIS A 296 2.78 32.16 -14.59
N GLU A 297 3.99 32.64 -14.34
CA GLU A 297 5.10 31.79 -13.88
C GLU A 297 4.86 31.32 -12.44
N SER A 298 4.25 32.18 -11.62
CA SER A 298 3.91 31.91 -10.23
C SER A 298 2.65 32.67 -9.78
N ILE A 299 1.98 32.15 -8.75
CA ILE A 299 0.89 32.83 -8.04
C ILE A 299 1.15 32.78 -6.52
N ARG A 300 0.67 33.80 -5.79
CA ARG A 300 0.75 33.85 -4.32
C ARG A 300 -0.59 33.44 -3.71
N LEU A 301 -0.59 32.42 -2.85
CA LEU A 301 -1.73 32.03 -2.05
C LEU A 301 -1.72 32.77 -0.71
N LEU A 302 -2.86 33.33 -0.34
CA LEU A 302 -3.09 34.04 0.90
C LEU A 302 -4.02 33.20 1.79
N GLU A 303 -3.55 32.90 3.00
CA GLU A 303 -4.26 32.03 3.95
C GLU A 303 -5.68 32.54 4.25
N GLY A 304 -6.65 31.64 4.13
CA GLY A 304 -8.07 31.92 4.32
C GLY A 304 -8.69 32.90 3.31
N LEU A 305 -7.96 33.29 2.26
CA LEU A 305 -8.41 34.29 1.28
C LEU A 305 -8.41 33.76 -0.16
N GLY A 306 -7.43 32.97 -0.57
CA GLY A 306 -7.29 32.47 -1.95
C GLY A 306 -6.09 33.04 -2.69
N VAL A 307 -6.20 33.16 -4.01
CA VAL A 307 -5.11 33.61 -4.88
C VAL A 307 -5.06 35.14 -4.92
N GLU A 308 -3.90 35.73 -4.59
CA GLU A 308 -3.68 37.18 -4.69
C GLU A 308 -3.98 37.68 -6.12
N GLY A 309 -4.76 38.77 -6.21
CA GLY A 309 -5.15 39.35 -7.49
C GLY A 309 -6.28 38.62 -8.23
N ASP A 310 -6.82 37.51 -7.72
CA ASP A 310 -7.95 36.81 -8.33
C ASP A 310 -9.30 37.40 -7.91
N ALA A 311 -10.26 37.44 -8.84
CA ALA A 311 -11.62 37.93 -8.61
C ALA A 311 -12.36 37.17 -7.51
N HIS A 312 -11.93 35.94 -7.19
CA HIS A 312 -12.53 35.11 -6.15
C HIS A 312 -11.84 35.23 -4.78
N LEU A 313 -10.85 36.12 -4.63
CA LEU A 313 -10.17 36.39 -3.38
C LEU A 313 -11.14 36.90 -2.30
N GLY A 314 -11.15 36.23 -1.14
CA GLY A 314 -11.78 36.73 0.08
C GLY A 314 -12.41 35.65 0.96
N LYS A 315 -12.69 36.00 2.22
CA LYS A 315 -13.23 35.10 3.25
C LYS A 315 -14.66 34.61 2.97
N THR A 316 -15.47 35.43 2.31
CA THR A 316 -16.86 35.11 1.98
C THR A 316 -17.05 34.87 0.49
N VAL A 317 -18.11 34.14 0.13
CA VAL A 317 -18.42 33.74 -1.24
C VAL A 317 -18.34 34.93 -2.19
N LYS A 318 -17.60 34.76 -3.29
CA LYS A 318 -17.43 35.80 -4.33
C LYS A 318 -18.19 35.50 -5.62
N HIS A 319 -18.73 34.30 -5.75
CA HIS A 319 -19.47 33.90 -6.94
C HIS A 319 -20.81 34.64 -7.03
N ARG A 320 -21.01 35.44 -8.09
CA ARG A 320 -22.14 36.38 -8.27
C ARG A 320 -23.52 35.77 -7.97
N SER A 321 -23.75 34.53 -8.41
CA SER A 321 -25.03 33.82 -8.16
C SER A 321 -25.26 33.49 -6.67
N ARG A 322 -24.20 33.13 -5.93
CA ARG A 322 -24.29 32.77 -4.50
C ARG A 322 -24.30 33.99 -3.59
N VAL A 323 -23.55 35.02 -3.94
CA VAL A 323 -23.61 36.34 -3.28
C VAL A 323 -25.03 36.87 -3.27
N ARG A 324 -25.76 36.71 -4.38
CA ARG A 324 -27.17 37.11 -4.48
C ARG A 324 -28.09 36.31 -3.55
N ARG A 325 -27.72 35.07 -3.19
CA ARG A 325 -28.47 34.23 -2.26
C ARG A 325 -28.16 34.57 -0.80
N ASP A 326 -26.88 34.64 -0.46
CA ASP A 326 -26.39 34.97 0.88
C ASP A 326 -24.89 35.34 0.81
N PRO A 327 -24.55 36.63 1.02
CA PRO A 327 -23.18 37.13 0.92
C PRO A 327 -22.30 36.79 2.14
N SER A 328 -22.87 36.22 3.21
CA SER A 328 -22.13 35.89 4.45
C SER A 328 -21.49 34.50 4.43
N GLN A 329 -21.84 33.64 3.47
CA GLN A 329 -21.31 32.28 3.38
C GLN A 329 -19.79 32.25 3.26
N PRO A 330 -19.12 31.31 3.94
CA PRO A 330 -17.68 31.13 3.81
C PRO A 330 -17.30 30.80 2.37
N ASN A 331 -16.16 31.32 1.93
CA ASN A 331 -15.64 31.02 0.61
C ASN A 331 -14.95 29.66 0.59
N LEU A 332 -15.67 28.63 0.14
CA LEU A 332 -15.12 27.30 -0.10
C LEU A 332 -14.45 27.16 -1.47
N ARG A 333 -14.32 28.26 -2.23
CA ARG A 333 -13.86 28.27 -3.64
C ARG A 333 -12.69 29.21 -3.82
N GLN A 334 -11.75 29.18 -2.88
CA GLN A 334 -10.62 30.11 -2.84
C GLN A 334 -9.56 29.77 -3.89
N VAL A 335 -9.31 28.49 -4.12
CA VAL A 335 -8.41 27.98 -5.15
C VAL A 335 -9.10 26.85 -5.89
N HIS A 336 -9.13 26.95 -7.22
CA HIS A 336 -9.71 25.95 -8.10
C HIS A 336 -8.60 25.16 -8.78
N LEU A 337 -8.69 23.83 -8.76
CA LEU A 337 -7.72 22.94 -9.40
C LEU A 337 -8.41 22.06 -10.46
N ILE A 338 -7.78 21.94 -11.63
CA ILE A 338 -8.20 21.01 -12.71
C ILE A 338 -6.98 20.15 -13.09
N HIS A 339 -7.21 18.86 -13.33
CA HIS A 339 -6.19 17.94 -13.78
C HIS A 339 -6.05 18.07 -15.31
N GLY A 340 -4.82 18.24 -15.81
CA GLY A 340 -4.53 18.46 -17.22
C GLY A 340 -4.88 17.27 -18.09
N GLU A 341 -5.01 16.08 -17.51
CA GLU A 341 -5.51 14.88 -18.19
C GLU A 341 -6.96 15.08 -18.69
N LEU A 342 -7.75 15.96 -18.06
CA LEU A 342 -9.04 16.38 -18.61
C LEU A 342 -8.87 17.14 -19.92
N HIS A 343 -7.89 18.04 -20.02
CA HIS A 343 -7.64 18.81 -21.23
C HIS A 343 -7.25 17.88 -22.38
N ASP A 344 -6.43 16.87 -22.12
CA ASP A 344 -6.07 15.85 -23.10
C ASP A 344 -7.31 15.03 -23.54
N GLU A 345 -8.14 14.61 -22.59
CA GLU A 345 -9.41 13.91 -22.88
C GLU A 345 -10.34 14.75 -23.76
N LEU A 346 -10.47 16.04 -23.45
CA LEU A 346 -11.26 17.00 -24.21
C LEU A 346 -10.68 17.23 -25.61
N ALA A 347 -9.36 17.31 -25.74
CA ALA A 347 -8.68 17.45 -27.03
C ALA A 347 -8.96 16.26 -27.96
N LEU A 348 -8.96 15.04 -27.42
CA LEU A 348 -9.34 13.82 -28.17
C LEU A 348 -10.81 13.86 -28.65
N LYS A 349 -11.67 14.57 -27.92
CA LYS A 349 -13.07 14.83 -28.29
C LYS A 349 -13.23 16.05 -29.23
N GLY A 350 -12.14 16.60 -29.74
CA GLY A 350 -12.14 17.77 -30.62
C GLY A 350 -12.42 19.09 -29.91
N MET A 351 -12.32 19.13 -28.58
CA MET A 351 -12.48 20.34 -27.78
C MET A 351 -11.11 20.94 -27.46
N ARG A 352 -10.87 22.17 -27.93
CA ARG A 352 -9.58 22.85 -27.73
C ARG A 352 -9.68 23.73 -26.49
N VAL A 353 -9.24 23.20 -25.36
CA VAL A 353 -9.24 23.91 -24.08
C VAL A 353 -7.89 23.70 -23.40
N GLY A 354 -7.26 24.79 -22.97
CA GLY A 354 -5.96 24.79 -22.32
C GLY A 354 -5.99 25.21 -20.83
N PRO A 355 -4.83 25.12 -20.15
CA PRO A 355 -4.69 25.52 -18.76
C PRO A 355 -5.18 26.94 -18.47
N GLY A 356 -6.04 27.08 -17.46
CA GLY A 356 -6.66 28.32 -16.98
C GLY A 356 -7.94 28.71 -17.70
N GLU A 357 -8.27 28.11 -18.85
CA GLU A 357 -9.42 28.53 -19.66
C GLU A 357 -10.75 28.11 -19.04
N MET A 358 -10.76 27.01 -18.27
CA MET A 358 -11.94 26.51 -17.57
C MET A 358 -12.14 27.17 -16.19
N GLY A 359 -11.27 28.11 -15.83
CA GLY A 359 -11.35 28.95 -14.63
C GLY A 359 -10.63 28.40 -13.42
N GLU A 360 -9.77 27.41 -13.60
CA GLU A 360 -8.84 26.92 -12.58
C GLU A 360 -7.69 27.89 -12.34
N ASN A 361 -7.21 27.89 -11.10
CA ASN A 361 -6.01 28.59 -10.69
C ASN A 361 -4.76 27.73 -10.83
N VAL A 362 -4.90 26.41 -10.65
CA VAL A 362 -3.80 25.46 -10.73
C VAL A 362 -4.23 24.32 -11.64
N THR A 363 -3.50 24.12 -12.73
CA THR A 363 -3.62 22.92 -13.55
C THR A 363 -2.58 21.91 -13.07
N THR A 364 -3.00 20.69 -12.77
CA THR A 364 -2.14 19.64 -12.19
C THR A 364 -1.90 18.50 -13.17
N ARG A 365 -0.84 17.72 -12.97
CA ARG A 365 -0.57 16.47 -13.71
C ARG A 365 -0.16 15.37 -12.74
N GLY A 366 -0.49 14.12 -13.05
CA GLY A 366 -0.06 12.96 -12.26
C GLY A 366 -0.71 12.81 -10.89
N ILE A 367 -1.84 13.50 -10.65
CA ILE A 367 -2.63 13.40 -9.42
C ILE A 367 -4.12 13.33 -9.74
N ASP A 368 -4.81 12.31 -9.22
CA ASP A 368 -6.25 12.17 -9.38
C ASP A 368 -7.00 13.05 -8.38
N LEU A 369 -7.21 14.31 -8.77
CA LEU A 369 -7.90 15.29 -7.95
C LEU A 369 -9.35 14.87 -7.60
N LEU A 370 -10.04 14.16 -8.48
CA LEU A 370 -11.49 13.93 -8.34
C LEU A 370 -11.81 12.87 -7.29
N HIS A 371 -10.88 11.96 -7.03
CA HIS A 371 -11.04 10.85 -6.09
C HIS A 371 -10.34 11.09 -4.74
N LEU A 372 -9.70 12.25 -4.55
CA LEU A 372 -9.15 12.61 -3.24
C LEU A 372 -10.27 12.64 -2.17
N PRO A 373 -10.01 12.17 -0.94
CA PRO A 373 -10.93 12.37 0.18
C PRO A 373 -11.20 13.85 0.46
N ALA A 374 -12.42 14.16 0.89
CA ALA A 374 -12.74 15.48 1.43
C ALA A 374 -11.87 15.76 2.66
N GLY A 375 -11.29 16.96 2.75
CA GLY A 375 -10.34 17.33 3.80
C GLY A 375 -8.88 16.98 3.50
N THR A 376 -8.57 16.42 2.32
CA THR A 376 -7.18 16.22 1.89
C THR A 376 -6.41 17.54 1.84
N ILE A 377 -5.19 17.57 2.38
CA ILE A 377 -4.30 18.72 2.26
C ILE A 377 -3.35 18.49 1.08
N LEU A 378 -3.48 19.33 0.05
CA LEU A 378 -2.53 19.38 -1.05
C LEU A 378 -1.40 20.33 -0.72
N ARG A 379 -0.18 19.81 -0.71
CA ARG A 379 1.07 20.56 -0.62
C ARG A 379 1.49 20.96 -2.02
N LEU A 380 1.42 22.25 -2.34
CA LEU A 380 1.80 22.81 -3.63
C LEU A 380 3.15 23.49 -3.47
N GLY A 381 4.22 22.82 -3.93
CA GLY A 381 5.59 23.26 -3.66
C GLY A 381 5.93 23.28 -2.16
N ASP A 382 6.89 24.11 -1.79
CA ASP A 382 7.50 24.08 -0.46
C ASP A 382 6.55 24.59 0.63
N GLU A 383 5.84 25.69 0.35
CA GLU A 383 5.12 26.47 1.37
C GLU A 383 3.61 26.26 1.38
N ALA A 384 2.98 26.34 0.20
CA ALA A 384 1.54 26.49 0.07
C ALA A 384 0.80 25.19 0.41
N ARG A 385 -0.29 25.32 1.17
CA ARG A 385 -1.17 24.21 1.54
C ARG A 385 -2.61 24.58 1.26
N VAL A 386 -3.32 23.73 0.54
CA VAL A 386 -4.76 23.90 0.29
C VAL A 386 -5.53 22.67 0.74
N GLU A 387 -6.66 22.88 1.41
CA GLU A 387 -7.56 21.81 1.82
C GLU A 387 -8.64 21.60 0.77
N VAL A 388 -8.80 20.37 0.30
CA VAL A 388 -9.81 19.97 -0.67
C VAL A 388 -11.18 19.98 -0.03
N THR A 389 -12.07 20.82 -0.56
CA THR A 389 -13.43 21.00 -0.03
C THR A 389 -14.49 20.23 -0.81
N GLY A 390 -14.24 19.89 -2.07
CA GLY A 390 -15.15 19.07 -2.88
C GLY A 390 -15.08 19.34 -4.39
N LEU A 391 -15.99 18.71 -5.13
CA LEU A 391 -16.04 18.77 -6.59
C LEU A 391 -16.54 20.12 -7.07
N ARG A 392 -15.91 20.65 -8.12
CA ARG A 392 -16.47 21.76 -8.88
C ARG A 392 -17.71 21.29 -9.64
N ASN A 393 -18.78 22.08 -9.54
CA ASN A 393 -19.91 21.94 -10.44
C ASN A 393 -19.62 22.59 -11.80
N PRO A 394 -19.59 21.83 -12.92
CA PRO A 394 -19.61 22.43 -14.25
C PRO A 394 -20.90 23.24 -14.45
N CYS A 395 -20.83 24.29 -15.26
CA CYS A 395 -21.96 25.18 -15.53
C CYS A 395 -21.98 25.58 -17.00
N ALA A 396 -23.12 26.14 -17.44
CA ALA A 396 -23.34 26.58 -18.82
C ALA A 396 -22.33 27.63 -19.32
N GLN A 397 -21.56 28.27 -18.43
CA GLN A 397 -20.49 29.17 -18.86
C GLN A 397 -19.41 28.43 -19.65
N LEU A 398 -19.19 27.13 -19.41
CA LEU A 398 -18.24 26.32 -20.18
C LEU A 398 -18.57 26.29 -21.67
N ASP A 399 -19.86 26.26 -22.01
CA ASP A 399 -20.29 26.24 -23.42
C ASP A 399 -20.02 27.56 -24.15
N SER A 400 -19.66 28.63 -23.43
CA SER A 400 -19.19 29.88 -24.05
C SER A 400 -17.74 29.83 -24.53
N ILE A 401 -16.95 28.84 -24.07
CA ILE A 401 -15.61 28.56 -24.60
C ILE A 401 -15.76 27.78 -25.91
N GLN A 402 -16.47 26.65 -25.84
CA GLN A 402 -16.80 25.82 -26.99
C GLN A 402 -18.12 25.10 -26.71
N GLY A 403 -19.04 25.12 -27.67
CA GLY A 403 -20.35 24.47 -27.53
C GLY A 403 -20.21 22.97 -27.21
N GLY A 404 -20.91 22.52 -26.17
CA GLY A 404 -20.90 21.13 -25.71
C GLY A 404 -19.84 20.80 -24.66
N LEU A 405 -18.97 21.76 -24.32
CA LEU A 405 -17.92 21.57 -23.32
C LEU A 405 -18.48 21.21 -21.94
N MET A 406 -19.61 21.80 -21.53
CA MET A 406 -20.22 21.44 -20.23
C MET A 406 -20.57 19.95 -20.20
N ALA A 407 -21.21 19.44 -21.26
CA ALA A 407 -21.62 18.04 -21.34
C ALA A 407 -20.41 17.09 -21.36
N ALA A 408 -19.31 17.47 -22.02
CA ALA A 408 -18.10 16.64 -22.08
C ALA A 408 -17.38 16.51 -20.73
N THR A 409 -17.61 17.42 -19.78
CA THR A 409 -17.08 17.33 -18.41
C THR A 409 -17.94 16.50 -17.46
N LEU A 410 -19.04 15.93 -17.96
CA LEU A 410 -19.93 15.06 -17.22
C LEU A 410 -19.81 13.62 -17.73
N ASP A 411 -19.87 12.68 -16.80
CA ASP A 411 -19.87 11.25 -17.12
C ASP A 411 -20.79 10.49 -16.15
N ARG A 412 -20.94 9.18 -16.36
CA ARG A 412 -21.64 8.30 -15.42
C ARG A 412 -20.74 7.15 -14.97
N ALA A 413 -20.70 6.91 -13.67
CA ALA A 413 -20.10 5.70 -13.13
C ALA A 413 -20.98 4.48 -13.40
N ASP A 414 -20.43 3.28 -13.23
CA ASP A 414 -21.13 2.00 -13.45
C ASP A 414 -22.41 1.84 -12.61
N ASN A 415 -22.43 2.46 -11.43
CA ASN A 415 -23.60 2.51 -10.54
C ASN A 415 -24.65 3.57 -10.94
N GLY A 416 -24.46 4.23 -12.09
CA GLY A 416 -25.35 5.27 -12.63
C GLY A 416 -25.18 6.65 -12.03
N SER A 417 -24.32 6.82 -11.02
CA SER A 417 -24.06 8.12 -10.38
C SER A 417 -23.34 9.09 -11.33
N LEU A 418 -23.60 10.39 -11.15
CA LEU A 418 -23.06 11.44 -12.01
C LEU A 418 -21.62 11.79 -11.61
N LEU A 419 -20.68 11.56 -12.52
CA LEU A 419 -19.28 11.97 -12.38
C LEU A 419 -19.09 13.39 -12.92
N ARG A 420 -18.41 14.23 -12.13
CA ARG A 420 -18.10 15.62 -12.49
C ARG A 420 -16.60 15.75 -12.65
N LYS A 421 -16.15 15.96 -13.87
CA LYS A 421 -14.71 15.98 -14.20
C LYS A 421 -14.11 17.37 -14.16
N ALA A 422 -14.92 18.41 -13.95
CA ALA A 422 -14.53 19.81 -14.07
C ALA A 422 -13.63 20.35 -12.94
N GLY A 423 -12.91 19.50 -12.21
CA GLY A 423 -11.97 19.85 -11.15
C GLY A 423 -12.52 19.86 -9.73
N ILE A 424 -11.72 20.36 -8.79
CA ILE A 424 -12.01 20.45 -7.36
C ILE A 424 -11.90 21.89 -6.84
N MET A 425 -12.58 22.15 -5.73
CA MET A 425 -12.51 23.39 -4.97
C MET A 425 -11.69 23.18 -3.71
N SER A 426 -10.92 24.20 -3.33
CA SER A 426 -10.12 24.16 -2.11
C SER A 426 -10.06 25.53 -1.42
N ILE A 427 -9.64 25.49 -0.15
CA ILE A 427 -9.35 26.66 0.67
C ILE A 427 -7.87 26.70 1.04
N VAL A 428 -7.30 27.89 1.17
CA VAL A 428 -5.90 28.06 1.55
C VAL A 428 -5.78 27.92 3.06
N VAL A 429 -5.18 26.83 3.53
CA VAL A 429 -4.90 26.61 4.97
C VAL A 429 -3.50 27.09 5.36
N ARG A 430 -2.60 27.27 4.39
CA ARG A 430 -1.32 27.96 4.58
C ARG A 430 -0.92 28.69 3.30
N GLY A 431 -0.65 29.98 3.43
CA GLY A 431 -0.17 30.81 2.31
C GLY A 431 1.21 30.37 1.81
N GLY A 432 1.54 30.78 0.59
CA GLY A 432 2.79 30.39 -0.07
C GLY A 432 2.80 30.77 -1.55
N THR A 433 3.98 30.70 -2.18
CA THR A 433 4.09 30.89 -3.63
C THR A 433 4.04 29.54 -4.32
N VAL A 434 3.19 29.41 -5.33
CA VAL A 434 3.07 28.22 -6.19
C VAL A 434 3.58 28.57 -7.58
N ARG A 435 4.45 27.73 -8.14
CA ARG A 435 5.08 27.90 -9.45
C ARG A 435 4.72 26.76 -10.38
N THR A 436 4.81 27.04 -11.68
CA THR A 436 4.83 25.98 -12.68
C THR A 436 6.02 25.05 -12.42
N GLY A 437 5.79 23.74 -12.44
CA GLY A 437 6.78 22.70 -12.13
C GLY A 437 6.85 22.29 -10.66
N ASP A 438 6.17 22.99 -9.75
CA ASP A 438 6.16 22.60 -8.34
C ASP A 438 5.57 21.20 -8.14
N SER A 439 6.16 20.43 -7.23
CA SER A 439 5.61 19.14 -6.82
C SER A 439 4.30 19.30 -6.05
N ILE A 440 3.44 18.31 -6.17
CA ILE A 440 2.17 18.20 -5.45
C ILE A 440 2.21 16.92 -4.62
N VAL A 441 2.05 17.06 -3.31
CA VAL A 441 1.91 15.93 -2.39
C VAL A 441 0.54 16.02 -1.74
N ALA A 442 -0.19 14.90 -1.69
CA ALA A 442 -1.46 14.81 -0.99
C ALA A 442 -1.27 14.18 0.40
N ASP A 443 -1.56 14.94 1.45
CA ASP A 443 -1.68 14.43 2.81
C ASP A 443 -3.17 14.11 3.05
N LEU A 444 -3.49 12.82 3.14
CA LEU A 444 -4.86 12.35 3.34
C LEU A 444 -5.33 12.58 4.78
N PRO A 445 -6.63 12.85 5.00
CA PRO A 445 -7.17 12.95 6.35
C PRO A 445 -7.16 11.57 7.04
N PRO A 446 -7.22 11.52 8.38
CA PRO A 446 -7.43 10.26 9.10
C PRO A 446 -8.72 9.56 8.61
N GLY A 447 -8.67 8.23 8.47
CA GLY A 447 -9.82 7.45 8.04
C GLY A 447 -10.98 7.46 9.05
N PRO A 448 -12.21 7.11 8.62
CA PRO A 448 -12.57 6.68 7.27
C PRO A 448 -12.63 7.87 6.27
N HIS A 449 -12.26 7.61 5.02
CA HIS A 449 -12.29 8.64 3.97
C HIS A 449 -13.71 8.87 3.44
N HIS A 450 -14.03 10.14 3.17
CA HIS A 450 -15.29 10.53 2.56
C HIS A 450 -15.06 11.03 1.13
N PRO A 451 -15.85 10.60 0.13
CA PRO A 451 -15.72 11.07 -1.24
C PRO A 451 -16.10 12.56 -1.36
N LEU A 452 -15.62 13.22 -2.41
CA LEU A 452 -15.92 14.63 -2.66
C LEU A 452 -17.37 14.83 -3.11
N ASP A 453 -18.08 15.68 -2.38
CA ASP A 453 -19.39 16.21 -2.78
C ASP A 453 -19.26 17.50 -3.57
N ARG A 454 -20.34 17.89 -4.26
CA ARG A 454 -20.39 19.16 -4.99
C ARG A 454 -20.37 20.35 -4.03
N VAL A 455 -19.39 21.24 -4.21
CA VAL A 455 -19.30 22.51 -3.47
C VAL A 455 -20.07 23.62 -4.14
#